data_AF-A0A0F9Q5Z2-F1
#
_entry.id   AF-A0A0F9Q5Z2-F1
#
_cell.length_a   1.000
_cell.length_b   1.000
_cell.length_c   1.000
_cell.angle_alpha   90.00
_cell.angle_beta   90.00
_cell.angle_gamma   90.00
#
_symmetry.space_group_name_H-M   'P 1'
#
loop_
_entity.id
_entity.type
_entity.pdbx_description
1 polymer ?
#
loop_
_entity_poly.entity_id
_entity_poly.type
_entity_poly.pdbx_seq_one_letter_code
_entity_poly.pdbx_strand_id
1 'polypeptide(L)'
;MAEIKKNIIIFTGQSGVKVSECFKRLNFPQIENLKTICLEDRLSEEYKRGFKKFLYEDVQFQNELWTKVFEEVINEILEKYNDNLVFLSLHGSYYHHNSTEFVSAINFETILRLKGRVMKVITLIDDIYDIYKQLTVAGEIFGNIMNEIYSYRAISKSIQNLILILDWRHNEIVISHLLANSLDVQFYVVAIKHPVSIIRRLIDSDEKSLKIFYLAHPISVIRSESDKVMSKFPAQLNAFGENIVNINQKAVLFFPSTIDELRIEKKSFKIEDNTIERYVPELLSRLTNPFDEDEQIGLGLPPSLKNLDPFNPSGVDASNLTENEKNSIGTQLDYLREKIRLQVTSRDYKLVDQSKNGIIAYRPYYKESLSGGVWNEIKYNHKLAQRNEERDCLIISIKKDHAKTRIFNFFTYLIGNIVGLSDEQKKLLKDECDNWEKSAEKIGLFSDNDYISNNMQDILESVENVNNLLPKVYKFQNELIIKKKGTFLEGVFKSEDETREEVLEAIKSTLLSDKLNSKVKVENYQKFEDPNDLKIQKMLKKYISNSI
;
A
#
# COMPACT_ATOMS: atom_id res chain seq x y z
N MET A 1 -27.41 -6.16 37.37
CA MET A 1 -26.24 -5.25 37.32
C MET A 1 -26.45 -4.37 36.10
N ALA A 2 -26.30 -3.04 36.24
CA ALA A 2 -26.39 -2.14 35.09
C ALA A 2 -25.24 -2.44 34.11
N GLU A 3 -25.53 -2.46 32.81
CA GLU A 3 -24.52 -2.68 31.78
C GLU A 3 -23.51 -1.53 31.81
N ILE A 4 -22.22 -1.84 31.99
CA ILE A 4 -21.16 -0.83 32.00
C ILE A 4 -21.08 -0.25 30.57
N LYS A 5 -21.34 1.05 30.43
CA LYS A 5 -21.27 1.74 29.15
C LYS A 5 -19.84 1.75 28.62
N LYS A 6 -19.62 1.18 27.44
CA LYS A 6 -18.36 1.32 26.70
C LYS A 6 -18.24 2.74 26.15
N ASN A 7 -17.24 3.48 26.58
CA ASN A 7 -17.09 4.90 26.26
C ASN A 7 -15.63 5.37 26.15
N ILE A 8 -14.66 4.45 26.10
CA ILE A 8 -13.23 4.82 26.01
C ILE A 8 -12.66 4.30 24.70
N ILE A 9 -11.93 5.15 23.98
CA ILE A 9 -11.14 4.77 22.82
C ILE A 9 -9.69 5.12 23.11
N ILE A 10 -8.84 4.11 23.00
CA ILE A 10 -7.42 4.28 23.26
C ILE A 10 -6.72 4.51 21.92
N PHE A 11 -5.97 5.59 21.83
CA PHE A 11 -5.14 5.91 20.69
C PHE A 11 -3.67 5.76 21.05
N THR A 12 -2.93 5.14 20.15
CA THR A 12 -1.47 5.05 20.22
C THR A 12 -0.87 5.48 18.89
N GLY A 13 0.45 5.61 18.82
CA GLY A 13 1.16 6.02 17.61
C GLY A 13 2.49 6.65 17.98
N GLN A 14 3.54 6.41 17.20
CA GLN A 14 4.89 6.95 17.45
C GLN A 14 4.91 8.50 17.50
N SER A 15 5.85 9.11 18.24
CA SER A 15 5.84 10.55 18.56
C SER A 15 5.72 11.49 17.35
N GLY A 16 6.31 11.16 16.20
CA GLY A 16 6.19 11.98 14.99
C GLY A 16 4.77 12.08 14.39
N VAL A 17 3.84 11.22 14.83
CA VAL A 17 2.43 11.21 14.38
C VAL A 17 1.63 12.38 14.95
N LYS A 18 2.01 12.89 16.13
CA LYS A 18 1.31 13.98 16.83
C LYS A 18 -0.18 13.67 17.05
N VAL A 19 -0.47 12.61 17.82
CA VAL A 19 -1.83 12.13 18.11
C VAL A 19 -2.76 13.23 18.65
N SER A 20 -2.25 14.14 19.48
CA SER A 20 -3.01 15.28 20.01
C SER A 20 -3.53 16.22 18.91
N GLU A 21 -2.77 16.42 17.83
CA GLU A 21 -3.24 17.19 16.66
C GLU A 21 -4.31 16.42 15.87
N CYS A 22 -4.19 15.10 15.79
CA CYS A 22 -5.21 14.25 15.18
C CYS A 22 -6.55 14.36 15.92
N PHE A 23 -6.54 14.46 17.26
CA PHE A 23 -7.75 14.65 18.05
C PHE A 23 -8.51 15.93 17.71
N LYS A 24 -7.80 17.03 17.41
CA LYS A 24 -8.45 18.28 17.00
C LYS A 24 -9.29 18.10 15.73
N ARG A 25 -8.76 17.34 14.76
CA ARG A 25 -9.48 17.02 13.51
C ARG A 25 -10.59 16.00 13.71
N LEU A 26 -10.36 14.97 14.53
CA LEU A 26 -11.39 13.98 14.85
C LEU A 26 -12.58 14.58 15.62
N ASN A 27 -12.35 15.65 16.38
CA ASN A 27 -13.40 16.40 17.07
C ASN A 27 -14.08 17.44 16.16
N PHE A 28 -13.92 17.36 14.84
CA PHE A 28 -14.61 18.22 13.88
C PHE A 28 -15.55 17.39 12.97
N PRO A 29 -16.87 17.66 12.94
CA PRO A 29 -17.60 18.57 13.83
C PRO A 29 -17.54 18.11 15.30
N GLN A 30 -17.78 19.04 16.23
CA GLN A 30 -17.66 18.81 17.68
C GLN A 30 -18.42 17.57 18.13
N ILE A 31 -17.71 16.65 18.77
CA ILE A 31 -18.31 15.46 19.38
C ILE A 31 -18.83 15.85 20.77
N GLU A 32 -20.13 15.66 20.97
CA GLU A 32 -20.78 15.98 22.23
C GLU A 32 -20.16 15.18 23.39
N ASN A 33 -19.89 15.86 24.51
CA ASN A 33 -19.34 15.25 25.73
C ASN A 33 -17.99 14.52 25.55
N LEU A 34 -17.23 14.80 24.48
CA LEU A 34 -15.89 14.26 24.30
C LEU A 34 -14.90 14.84 25.33
N LYS A 35 -14.08 13.96 25.89
CA LYS A 35 -12.90 14.30 26.69
C LYS A 35 -11.67 13.66 26.05
N THR A 36 -10.68 14.49 25.74
CA THR A 36 -9.37 14.04 25.25
C THR A 36 -8.38 14.10 26.39
N ILE A 37 -7.71 13.00 26.66
CA ILE A 37 -6.70 12.89 27.72
C ILE A 37 -5.42 12.34 27.07
N CYS A 38 -4.35 13.12 27.14
CA CYS A 38 -3.04 12.73 26.62
C CYS A 38 -2.10 12.50 27.80
N LEU A 39 -1.55 11.29 27.92
CA LEU A 39 -0.72 10.92 29.07
C LEU A 39 0.58 11.75 29.11
N GLU A 40 1.13 12.07 27.96
CA GLU A 40 2.35 12.86 27.78
C GLU A 40 2.18 14.32 28.23
N ASP A 41 0.98 14.88 28.02
CA ASP A 41 0.65 16.23 28.48
C ASP A 41 0.60 16.27 30.01
N ARG A 42 -0.03 15.26 30.64
CA ARG A 42 -0.08 15.13 32.10
C ARG A 42 1.31 14.95 32.73
N LEU A 43 2.16 14.16 32.08
CA LEU A 43 3.55 14.00 32.51
C LEU A 43 4.35 15.30 32.39
N SER A 44 4.10 16.07 31.34
CA SER A 44 4.72 17.38 31.15
C SER A 44 4.31 18.36 32.24
N GLU A 45 3.03 18.36 32.63
CA GLU A 45 2.49 19.15 33.74
C GLU A 45 3.17 18.81 35.07
N GLU A 46 3.32 17.51 35.37
CA GLU A 46 3.89 17.04 36.64
C GLU A 46 5.41 17.26 36.73
N TYR A 47 6.16 16.94 35.68
CA TYR A 47 7.63 17.04 35.67
C TYR A 47 8.14 18.49 35.51
N LYS A 48 7.32 19.42 34.99
CA LYS A 48 7.56 20.88 34.84
C LYS A 48 8.73 21.31 33.93
N ARG A 49 9.72 20.45 33.69
CA ARG A 49 10.87 20.72 32.79
C ARG A 49 10.58 20.29 31.34
N GLY A 50 9.39 19.73 31.08
CA GLY A 50 8.88 19.30 29.79
C GLY A 50 9.21 17.85 29.43
N PHE A 51 8.34 17.23 28.63
CA PHE A 51 8.41 15.80 28.26
C PHE A 51 9.75 15.38 27.67
N LYS A 52 10.33 16.20 26.80
CA LYS A 52 11.60 15.84 26.16
C LYS A 52 12.72 15.64 27.18
N LYS A 53 12.84 16.54 28.16
CA LYS A 53 13.87 16.43 29.21
C LYS A 53 13.62 15.23 30.11
N PHE A 54 12.35 14.88 30.32
CA PHE A 54 11.97 13.68 31.07
C PHE A 54 12.54 12.41 30.43
N LEU A 55 12.52 12.29 29.09
CA LEU A 55 13.10 11.14 28.37
C LEU A 55 14.64 11.02 28.44
N TYR A 56 15.33 11.98 29.07
CA TYR A 56 16.77 11.90 29.38
C TYR A 56 17.05 11.57 30.84
N GLU A 57 16.03 11.55 31.71
CA GLU A 57 16.20 11.21 33.11
C GLU A 57 16.52 9.72 33.30
N ASP A 58 16.88 9.32 34.51
CA ASP A 58 17.09 7.92 34.85
C ASP A 58 15.82 7.07 34.64
N VAL A 59 15.99 5.84 34.15
CA VAL A 59 14.88 4.94 33.78
C VAL A 59 14.02 4.57 34.99
N GLN A 60 14.60 4.42 36.19
CA GLN A 60 13.83 4.16 37.40
C GLN A 60 12.95 5.36 37.75
N PHE A 61 13.52 6.56 37.75
CA PHE A 61 12.74 7.79 37.97
C PHE A 61 11.63 7.97 36.93
N GLN A 62 11.93 7.68 35.66
CA GLN A 62 10.93 7.71 34.60
C GLN A 62 9.77 6.75 34.92
N ASN A 63 10.05 5.50 35.27
CA ASN A 63 9.04 4.49 35.57
C ASN A 63 8.17 4.86 36.79
N GLU A 64 8.78 5.38 37.86
CA GLU A 64 8.06 5.81 39.07
C GLU A 64 7.08 6.94 38.76
N LEU A 65 7.56 8.00 38.10
CA LEU A 65 6.72 9.13 37.74
C LEU A 65 5.64 8.75 36.74
N TRP A 66 5.98 7.90 35.77
CA TRP A 66 5.04 7.40 34.78
C TRP A 66 3.90 6.61 35.42
N THR A 67 4.24 5.69 36.32
CA THR A 67 3.25 4.87 37.04
C THR A 67 2.31 5.75 37.83
N LYS A 68 2.85 6.72 38.57
CA LYS A 68 2.05 7.70 39.34
C LYS A 68 1.07 8.46 38.45
N VAL A 69 1.56 9.13 37.41
CA VAL A 69 0.68 9.95 36.53
C VAL A 69 -0.33 9.07 35.79
N PHE A 70 0.06 7.87 35.40
CA PHE A 70 -0.84 6.95 34.73
C PHE A 70 -1.97 6.49 35.67
N GLU A 71 -1.66 6.16 36.93
CA GLU A 71 -2.68 5.84 37.94
C GLU A 71 -3.64 7.01 38.19
N GLU A 72 -3.13 8.23 38.30
CA GLU A 72 -3.94 9.44 38.47
C GLU A 72 -4.90 9.65 37.30
N VAL A 73 -4.42 9.48 36.06
CA VAL A 73 -5.26 9.57 34.84
C VAL A 73 -6.34 8.50 34.83
N ILE A 74 -6.01 7.26 35.17
CA ILE A 74 -6.99 6.17 35.18
C ILE A 74 -8.05 6.40 36.27
N ASN A 75 -7.66 6.88 37.45
CA ASN A 75 -8.58 7.28 38.51
C ASN A 75 -9.50 8.42 38.05
N GLU A 76 -8.94 9.44 37.39
CA GLU A 76 -9.71 10.56 36.84
C GLU A 76 -10.80 10.08 35.87
N ILE A 77 -10.47 9.15 34.98
CA ILE A 77 -11.42 8.57 34.00
C ILE A 77 -12.54 7.78 34.69
N LEU A 78 -12.20 6.99 35.70
CA LEU A 78 -13.16 6.16 36.44
C LEU A 78 -14.10 7.01 37.30
N GLU A 79 -13.62 8.11 37.87
CA GLU A 79 -14.38 8.93 38.82
C GLU A 79 -15.18 10.04 38.12
N LYS A 80 -14.60 10.72 37.12
CA LYS A 80 -15.15 11.97 36.58
C LYS A 80 -15.82 11.84 35.22
N TYR A 81 -15.45 10.83 34.43
CA TYR A 81 -15.83 10.73 33.02
C TYR A 81 -16.67 9.49 32.70
N ASN A 82 -17.58 9.11 33.60
CA ASN A 82 -18.46 7.95 33.39
C ASN A 82 -19.45 8.14 32.24
N ASP A 83 -19.93 9.36 32.01
CA ASP A 83 -20.92 9.65 30.96
C ASP A 83 -20.31 10.21 29.67
N ASN A 84 -19.05 10.63 29.71
CA ASN A 84 -18.31 11.21 28.58
C ASN A 84 -17.81 10.13 27.61
N LEU A 85 -17.67 10.48 26.33
CA LEU A 85 -16.78 9.73 25.43
C LEU A 85 -15.34 10.16 25.75
N VAL A 86 -14.43 9.21 25.95
CA VAL A 86 -13.04 9.50 26.31
C VAL A 86 -12.12 9.02 25.19
N PHE A 87 -11.31 9.93 24.65
CA PHE A 87 -10.13 9.60 23.85
C PHE A 87 -8.91 9.66 24.76
N LEU A 88 -8.34 8.49 25.06
CA LEU A 88 -7.11 8.37 25.84
C LEU A 88 -5.95 8.14 24.87
N SER A 89 -4.99 9.05 24.78
CA SER A 89 -3.74 8.81 24.05
C SER A 89 -2.60 8.45 24.98
N LEU A 90 -1.82 7.47 24.53
CA LEU A 90 -0.52 7.12 25.09
C LEU A 90 0.36 6.47 24.01
N HIS A 91 1.68 6.52 24.13
CA HIS A 91 2.54 5.67 23.30
C HIS A 91 2.57 4.22 23.81
N GLY A 92 2.59 3.26 22.88
CA GLY A 92 2.92 1.87 23.14
C GLY A 92 4.37 1.70 23.57
N SER A 93 5.27 2.44 22.92
CA SER A 93 6.71 2.42 23.19
C SER A 93 7.34 3.81 23.04
N TYR A 94 8.34 4.06 23.89
CA TYR A 94 9.22 5.22 23.84
C TYR A 94 10.60 4.79 23.39
N TYR A 95 11.27 5.63 22.63
CA TYR A 95 12.70 5.48 22.37
C TYR A 95 13.50 6.31 23.37
N HIS A 96 14.26 5.64 24.23
CA HIS A 96 15.04 6.29 25.26
C HIS A 96 16.38 6.80 24.69
N HIS A 97 16.60 8.11 24.73
CA HIS A 97 17.70 8.76 23.99
C HIS A 97 19.09 8.38 24.49
N ASN A 98 19.24 8.09 25.78
CA ASN A 98 20.54 7.82 26.39
C ASN A 98 20.93 6.34 26.29
N SER A 99 19.99 5.43 26.59
CA SER A 99 20.25 3.99 26.52
C SER A 99 20.07 3.42 25.11
N THR A 100 19.46 4.17 24.20
CA THR A 100 19.12 3.74 22.83
C THR A 100 18.17 2.54 22.77
N GLU A 101 17.36 2.36 23.82
CA GLU A 101 16.43 1.25 23.97
C GLU A 101 14.97 1.68 23.74
N PHE A 102 14.14 0.71 23.36
CA PHE A 102 12.69 0.88 23.39
C PHE A 102 12.15 0.49 24.76
N VAL A 103 11.39 1.39 25.38
CA VAL A 103 10.77 1.18 26.69
C VAL A 103 9.26 1.31 26.55
N SER A 104 8.51 0.33 27.06
CA SER A 104 7.06 0.48 27.20
C SER A 104 6.74 0.93 28.61
N ALA A 105 6.09 2.08 28.73
CA ALA A 105 5.66 2.61 30.01
C ALA A 105 4.19 2.23 30.34
N ILE A 106 3.61 1.29 29.59
CA ILE A 106 2.25 0.82 29.82
C ILE A 106 2.24 -0.11 31.04
N ASN A 107 1.64 0.38 32.13
CA ASN A 107 1.24 -0.47 33.23
C ASN A 107 -0.06 -1.22 32.88
N PHE A 108 0.09 -2.49 32.49
CA PHE A 108 -1.03 -3.35 32.11
C PHE A 108 -2.01 -3.60 33.26
N GLU A 109 -1.54 -3.69 34.51
CA GLU A 109 -2.41 -3.87 35.68
C GLU A 109 -3.34 -2.66 35.85
N THR A 110 -2.78 -1.45 35.76
CA THR A 110 -3.54 -0.21 35.90
C THR A 110 -4.55 -0.04 34.75
N ILE A 111 -4.13 -0.23 33.49
CA ILE A 111 -5.02 -0.02 32.34
C ILE A 111 -6.14 -1.07 32.27
N LEU A 112 -5.92 -2.29 32.78
CA LEU A 112 -6.94 -3.34 32.87
C LEU A 112 -8.12 -2.94 33.77
N ARG A 113 -7.95 -1.95 34.65
CA ARG A 113 -9.07 -1.37 35.43
C ARG A 113 -10.12 -0.69 34.54
N LEU A 114 -9.77 -0.34 33.30
CA LEU A 114 -10.71 0.18 32.29
C LEU A 114 -11.39 -0.94 31.48
N LYS A 115 -11.07 -2.21 31.72
CA LYS A 115 -11.65 -3.35 31.01
C LYS A 115 -13.19 -3.31 31.12
N GLY A 116 -13.86 -3.52 29.99
CA GLY A 116 -15.32 -3.39 29.90
C GLY A 116 -15.82 -1.97 29.58
N ARG A 117 -15.02 -0.92 29.78
CA ARG A 117 -15.32 0.46 29.31
C ARG A 117 -14.65 0.81 27.99
N VAL A 118 -13.54 0.15 27.66
CA VAL A 118 -12.84 0.35 26.38
C VAL A 118 -13.63 -0.24 25.23
N MET A 119 -13.79 0.55 24.16
CA MET A 119 -14.46 0.17 22.92
C MET A 119 -13.49 -0.48 21.94
N LYS A 120 -12.30 0.11 21.77
CA LYS A 120 -11.26 -0.30 20.83
C LYS A 120 -9.93 0.41 21.11
N VAL A 121 -8.88 -0.14 20.53
CA VAL A 121 -7.55 0.48 20.44
C VAL A 121 -7.27 0.82 18.98
N ILE A 122 -6.83 2.05 18.72
CA ILE A 122 -6.49 2.54 17.38
C ILE A 122 -5.04 3.05 17.39
N THR A 123 -4.15 2.38 16.66
CA THR A 123 -2.79 2.87 16.44
C THR A 123 -2.73 3.70 15.17
N LEU A 124 -2.35 4.96 15.34
CA LEU A 124 -2.08 5.88 14.25
C LEU A 124 -0.63 5.70 13.75
N ILE A 125 -0.46 5.55 12.45
CA ILE A 125 0.84 5.38 11.81
C ILE A 125 1.02 6.32 10.62
N ASP A 126 2.27 6.47 10.16
CA ASP A 126 2.56 7.18 8.94
C ASP A 126 3.82 6.63 8.23
N ASP A 127 4.10 7.21 7.07
CA ASP A 127 5.32 7.05 6.26
C ASP A 127 6.56 7.48 7.04
N ILE A 128 7.59 6.64 7.02
CA ILE A 128 8.83 6.87 7.77
C ILE A 128 9.55 8.14 7.36
N TYR A 129 9.44 8.57 6.11
CA TYR A 129 10.09 9.79 5.62
C TYR A 129 9.41 11.02 6.20
N ASP A 130 8.07 11.03 6.30
CA ASP A 130 7.33 12.16 6.85
C ASP A 130 7.53 12.25 8.37
N ILE A 131 7.57 11.10 9.05
CA ILE A 131 7.89 10.99 10.47
C ILE A 131 9.32 11.46 10.73
N TYR A 132 10.27 11.04 9.89
CA TYR A 132 11.65 11.49 10.00
C TYR A 132 11.74 13.01 9.89
N LYS A 133 11.11 13.61 8.87
CA LYS A 133 11.05 15.06 8.68
C LYS A 133 10.51 15.78 9.92
N GLN A 134 9.41 15.31 10.49
CA GLN A 134 8.86 15.88 11.74
C GLN A 134 9.89 15.80 12.88
N LEU A 135 10.57 14.66 13.02
CA LEU A 135 11.55 14.42 14.08
C LEU A 135 12.92 15.07 13.83
N THR A 136 13.15 15.67 12.66
CA THR A 136 14.35 16.48 12.35
C THR A 136 14.19 17.97 12.68
N VAL A 137 13.00 18.41 13.08
CA VAL A 137 12.79 19.81 13.50
C VAL A 137 13.72 20.15 14.68
N ALA A 138 14.15 21.42 14.75
CA ALA A 138 14.96 21.90 15.86
C ALA A 138 14.29 21.59 17.21
N GLY A 139 15.03 20.91 18.09
CA GLY A 139 14.48 20.48 19.37
C GLY A 139 13.78 19.12 19.36
N GLU A 140 13.73 18.41 18.25
CA GLU A 140 13.27 17.00 18.18
C GLU A 140 14.44 16.01 18.32
N ILE A 141 14.15 14.70 18.31
CA ILE A 141 15.14 13.63 18.52
C ILE A 141 16.25 13.61 17.48
N PHE A 142 15.93 13.88 16.21
CA PHE A 142 16.90 13.85 15.12
C PHE A 142 17.35 15.25 14.69
N GLY A 143 16.94 16.31 15.40
CA GLY A 143 17.26 17.70 15.03
C GLY A 143 18.75 17.99 14.90
N ASN A 144 19.60 17.24 15.60
CA ASN A 144 21.07 17.39 15.51
C ASN A 144 21.63 17.02 14.12
N ILE A 145 20.89 16.28 13.28
CA ILE A 145 21.33 15.94 11.93
C ILE A 145 21.52 17.18 11.05
N MET A 146 20.76 18.24 11.32
CA MET A 146 20.83 19.51 10.58
C MET A 146 22.20 20.19 10.71
N ASN A 147 22.98 19.84 11.75
CA ASN A 147 24.31 20.38 12.00
C ASN A 147 25.44 19.48 11.46
N GLU A 148 25.12 18.36 10.80
CA GLU A 148 26.13 17.46 10.26
C GLU A 148 26.67 17.99 8.92
N ILE A 149 27.97 18.30 8.91
CA ILE A 149 28.65 18.91 7.76
C ILE A 149 29.29 17.89 6.83
N TYR A 150 29.49 16.64 7.27
CA TYR A 150 30.13 15.60 6.47
C TYR A 150 29.09 14.78 5.71
N SER A 151 29.13 14.83 4.37
CA SER A 151 28.14 14.20 3.48
C SER A 151 27.88 12.72 3.79
N TYR A 152 28.94 11.92 3.90
CA TYR A 152 28.81 10.49 4.20
C TYR A 152 28.11 10.25 5.55
N ARG A 153 28.50 11.00 6.58
CA ARG A 153 27.97 10.85 7.93
C ARG A 153 26.53 11.31 8.04
N ALA A 154 26.16 12.40 7.36
CA ALA A 154 24.79 12.91 7.31
C ALA A 154 23.84 11.89 6.67
N ILE A 155 24.21 11.38 5.49
CA ILE A 155 23.39 10.41 4.76
C ILE A 155 23.30 9.10 5.54
N SER A 156 24.44 8.58 6.04
CA SER A 156 24.46 7.32 6.78
C SER A 156 23.64 7.38 8.08
N LYS A 157 23.75 8.47 8.85
CA LYS A 157 22.90 8.69 10.03
C LYS A 157 21.41 8.80 9.67
N SER A 158 21.08 9.45 8.56
CA SER A 158 19.69 9.57 8.10
C SER A 158 19.10 8.19 7.79
N ILE A 159 19.86 7.32 7.11
CA ILE A 159 19.45 5.92 6.86
C ILE A 159 19.25 5.16 8.17
N GLN A 160 20.17 5.28 9.13
CA GLN A 160 20.04 4.63 10.44
C GLN A 160 18.81 5.13 11.21
N ASN A 161 18.53 6.42 11.20
CA ASN A 161 17.34 7.00 11.83
C ASN A 161 16.04 6.50 11.18
N LEU A 162 16.01 6.32 9.86
CA LEU A 162 14.88 5.75 9.14
C LEU A 162 14.64 4.27 9.52
N ILE A 163 15.72 3.48 9.68
CA ILE A 163 15.62 2.11 10.21
C ILE A 163 15.07 2.12 11.63
N LEU A 164 15.54 3.04 12.47
CA LEU A 164 15.05 3.18 13.84
C LEU A 164 13.55 3.52 13.88
N ILE A 165 13.08 4.43 13.03
CA ILE A 165 11.65 4.77 12.92
C ILE A 165 10.82 3.56 12.48
N LEU A 166 11.32 2.75 11.54
CA LEU A 166 10.67 1.50 11.15
C LEU A 166 10.50 0.57 12.35
N ASP A 167 11.57 0.34 13.11
CA ASP A 167 11.53 -0.56 14.27
C ASP A 167 10.62 0.01 15.37
N TRP A 168 10.63 1.33 15.58
CA TRP A 168 9.73 2.01 16.52
C TRP A 168 8.26 1.80 16.14
N ARG A 169 7.88 2.06 14.87
CA ARG A 169 6.51 1.83 14.38
C ARG A 169 6.08 0.38 14.60
N HIS A 170 6.97 -0.58 14.36
CA HIS A 170 6.67 -1.99 14.59
C HIS A 170 6.38 -2.29 16.07
N ASN A 171 7.26 -1.84 16.98
CA ASN A 171 7.07 -2.00 18.41
C ASN A 171 5.77 -1.36 18.91
N GLU A 172 5.47 -0.16 18.40
CA GLU A 172 4.23 0.56 18.71
C GLU A 172 2.99 -0.28 18.36
N ILE A 173 2.95 -0.85 17.14
CA ILE A 173 1.84 -1.70 16.69
C ILE A 173 1.75 -2.97 17.54
N VAL A 174 2.87 -3.64 17.82
CA VAL A 174 2.89 -4.89 18.58
C VAL A 174 2.37 -4.68 19.99
N ILE A 175 2.88 -3.66 20.71
CA ILE A 175 2.47 -3.39 22.08
C ILE A 175 1.00 -2.94 22.14
N SER A 176 0.56 -2.13 21.17
CA SER A 176 -0.84 -1.70 21.09
C SER A 176 -1.80 -2.87 20.81
N HIS A 177 -1.36 -3.85 20.03
CA HIS A 177 -2.11 -5.09 19.83
C HIS A 177 -2.16 -5.91 21.12
N LEU A 178 -1.05 -6.06 21.86
CA LEU A 178 -1.06 -6.74 23.16
C LEU A 178 -2.03 -6.04 24.13
N LEU A 179 -2.02 -4.71 24.17
CA LEU A 179 -2.96 -3.93 24.96
C LEU A 179 -4.42 -4.21 24.59
N ALA A 180 -4.75 -4.21 23.30
CA ALA A 180 -6.08 -4.52 22.83
C ALA A 180 -6.53 -5.93 23.22
N ASN A 181 -5.63 -6.91 23.11
CA ASN A 181 -5.90 -8.30 23.50
C ASN A 181 -6.14 -8.43 25.02
N SER A 182 -5.34 -7.74 25.85
CA SER A 182 -5.53 -7.74 27.30
C SER A 182 -6.88 -7.14 27.70
N LEU A 183 -7.32 -6.10 26.98
CA LEU A 183 -8.60 -5.43 27.18
C LEU A 183 -9.79 -6.16 26.54
N ASP A 184 -9.55 -7.20 25.72
CA ASP A 184 -10.56 -7.93 24.96
C ASP A 184 -11.38 -7.02 24.02
N VAL A 185 -10.68 -6.18 23.26
CA VAL A 185 -11.28 -5.21 22.32
C VAL A 185 -10.63 -5.27 20.95
N GLN A 186 -11.31 -4.74 19.94
CA GLN A 186 -10.75 -4.65 18.60
C GLN A 186 -9.54 -3.73 18.53
N PHE A 187 -8.61 -4.11 17.65
CA PHE A 187 -7.40 -3.38 17.35
C PHE A 187 -7.38 -2.93 15.88
N TYR A 188 -7.21 -1.63 15.65
CA TYR A 188 -7.09 -1.07 14.31
C TYR A 188 -5.76 -0.34 14.14
N VAL A 189 -5.14 -0.53 12.97
CA VAL A 189 -4.01 0.29 12.51
C VAL A 189 -4.52 1.23 11.42
N VAL A 190 -4.30 2.53 11.60
CA VAL A 190 -4.82 3.55 10.69
C VAL A 190 -3.71 4.52 10.32
N ALA A 191 -3.45 4.70 9.03
CA ALA A 191 -2.56 5.74 8.56
C ALA A 191 -3.20 7.12 8.77
N ILE A 192 -2.43 8.12 9.22
CA ILE A 192 -2.98 9.47 9.45
C ILE A 192 -3.38 10.21 8.17
N LYS A 193 -3.00 9.70 7.01
CA LYS A 193 -3.44 10.20 5.70
C LYS A 193 -4.76 9.60 5.23
N HIS A 194 -5.41 8.75 6.04
CA HIS A 194 -6.82 8.47 5.83
C HIS A 194 -7.68 9.67 6.20
N PRO A 195 -8.88 9.81 5.60
CA PRO A 195 -9.81 10.85 5.95
C PRO A 195 -10.36 10.63 7.36
N VAL A 196 -10.68 11.73 8.05
CA VAL A 196 -11.33 11.75 9.37
C VAL A 196 -12.58 10.87 9.39
N SER A 197 -13.33 10.87 8.29
CA SER A 197 -14.58 10.10 8.14
C SER A 197 -14.40 8.60 8.38
N ILE A 198 -13.24 8.01 8.06
CA ILE A 198 -12.97 6.59 8.31
C ILE A 198 -12.89 6.30 9.81
N ILE A 199 -12.14 7.10 10.57
CA ILE A 199 -12.08 6.91 12.02
C ILE A 199 -13.43 7.23 12.66
N ARG A 200 -14.12 8.29 12.24
CA ARG A 200 -15.46 8.61 12.77
C ARG A 200 -16.43 7.44 12.60
N ARG A 201 -16.43 6.76 11.44
CA ARG A 201 -17.23 5.53 11.25
C ARG A 201 -16.84 4.42 12.20
N LEU A 202 -15.54 4.18 12.39
CA LEU A 202 -15.06 3.18 13.35
C LEU A 202 -15.51 3.52 14.79
N ILE A 203 -15.63 4.80 15.14
CA ILE A 203 -16.00 5.26 16.49
C ILE A 203 -17.52 5.24 16.68
N ASP A 204 -18.27 5.82 15.75
CA ASP A 204 -19.69 6.14 15.91
C ASP A 204 -20.62 4.98 15.53
N SER A 205 -20.15 4.04 14.72
CA SER A 205 -20.98 2.95 14.23
C SER A 205 -20.82 1.69 15.08
N ASP A 206 -21.93 0.97 15.26
CA ASP A 206 -21.89 -0.38 15.80
C ASP A 206 -21.03 -1.29 14.91
N GLU A 207 -20.15 -2.05 15.54
CA GLU A 207 -19.13 -2.85 14.87
C GLU A 207 -19.73 -3.88 13.93
N LYS A 208 -20.85 -4.52 14.31
CA LYS A 208 -21.50 -5.55 13.47
C LYS A 208 -22.05 -4.92 12.19
N SER A 209 -22.50 -3.68 12.27
CA SER A 209 -23.06 -2.95 11.13
C SER A 209 -22.03 -2.37 10.16
N LEU A 210 -20.76 -2.24 10.58
CA LEU A 210 -19.69 -1.75 9.73
C LEU A 210 -19.35 -2.73 8.62
N LYS A 211 -19.06 -2.21 7.42
CA LYS A 211 -18.50 -2.98 6.31
C LYS A 211 -17.07 -2.51 6.04
N ILE A 212 -16.08 -3.32 6.40
CA ILE A 212 -14.67 -2.92 6.38
C ILE A 212 -13.93 -3.68 5.30
N PHE A 213 -13.43 -2.95 4.31
CA PHE A 213 -12.71 -3.50 3.17
C PHE A 213 -11.30 -2.92 3.04
N TYR A 214 -10.40 -3.73 2.49
CA TYR A 214 -9.10 -3.29 2.03
C TYR A 214 -9.14 -3.04 0.53
N LEU A 215 -8.78 -1.83 0.11
CA LEU A 215 -8.80 -1.42 -1.30
C LEU A 215 -7.43 -1.67 -1.94
N ALA A 216 -7.22 -2.90 -2.39
CA ALA A 216 -5.98 -3.35 -3.02
C ALA A 216 -5.79 -2.70 -4.40
N HIS A 217 -4.60 -2.16 -4.66
CA HIS A 217 -4.25 -1.56 -5.95
C HIS A 217 -2.72 -1.51 -6.17
N PRO A 218 -2.23 -1.46 -7.42
CA PRO A 218 -0.83 -1.78 -7.73
C PRO A 218 0.10 -0.56 -7.66
N ILE A 219 0.42 -0.09 -6.44
CA ILE A 219 1.23 1.12 -6.18
C ILE A 219 2.54 1.19 -7.00
N SER A 220 3.40 0.16 -6.91
CA SER A 220 4.71 0.18 -7.58
C SER A 220 4.61 0.14 -9.10
N VAL A 221 3.58 -0.53 -9.65
CA VAL A 221 3.35 -0.60 -11.10
C VAL A 221 2.92 0.77 -11.62
N ILE A 222 1.96 1.42 -10.93
CA ILE A 222 1.52 2.77 -11.31
C ILE A 222 2.69 3.75 -11.27
N ARG A 223 3.63 3.61 -10.34
CA ARG A 223 4.83 4.47 -10.28
C ARG A 223 5.80 4.28 -11.45
N SER A 224 5.88 3.08 -12.02
CA SER A 224 6.71 2.82 -13.20
C SER A 224 6.04 3.24 -14.52
N GLU A 225 4.76 3.60 -14.49
CA GLU A 225 4.03 4.10 -15.67
C GLU A 225 4.33 5.58 -15.96
N SER A 226 3.82 6.08 -17.08
CA SER A 226 3.98 7.51 -17.44
C SER A 226 3.44 8.46 -16.35
N ASP A 227 4.04 9.66 -16.24
CA ASP A 227 3.59 10.75 -15.35
C ASP A 227 2.09 11.06 -15.49
N LYS A 228 1.54 10.88 -16.70
CA LYS A 228 0.12 11.08 -16.99
C LYS A 228 -0.78 10.05 -16.30
N VAL A 229 -0.33 8.80 -16.15
CA VAL A 229 -1.06 7.75 -15.43
C VAL A 229 -0.91 7.99 -13.93
N MET A 230 0.31 8.24 -13.46
CA MET A 230 0.60 8.54 -12.05
C MET A 230 -0.23 9.71 -11.51
N SER A 231 -0.35 10.80 -12.28
CA SER A 231 -1.09 12.00 -11.85
C SER A 231 -2.61 11.80 -11.79
N LYS A 232 -3.17 10.93 -12.63
CA LYS A 232 -4.62 10.69 -12.69
C LYS A 232 -5.10 9.60 -11.75
N PHE A 233 -4.24 8.63 -11.44
CA PHE A 233 -4.61 7.45 -10.68
C PHE A 233 -5.18 7.77 -9.28
N PRO A 234 -4.59 8.66 -8.47
CA PRO A 234 -5.12 9.04 -7.17
C PRO A 234 -6.56 9.56 -7.26
N ALA A 235 -6.83 10.56 -8.10
CA ALA A 235 -8.19 11.10 -8.27
C ALA A 235 -9.22 10.02 -8.65
N GLN A 236 -8.84 9.05 -9.48
CA GLN A 236 -9.71 7.95 -9.87
C GLN A 236 -9.94 6.93 -8.74
N LEU A 237 -8.90 6.64 -7.97
CA LEU A 237 -9.00 5.78 -6.78
C LEU A 237 -9.91 6.43 -5.72
N ASN A 238 -9.85 7.75 -5.59
CA ASN A 238 -10.64 8.53 -4.64
C ASN A 238 -12.10 8.53 -5.04
N ALA A 239 -12.39 8.89 -6.30
CA ALA A 239 -13.74 8.84 -6.84
C ALA A 239 -14.35 7.43 -6.71
N PHE A 240 -13.54 6.38 -6.93
CA PHE A 240 -13.97 5.00 -6.72
C PHE A 240 -14.29 4.70 -5.24
N GLY A 241 -13.42 5.12 -4.32
CA GLY A 241 -13.63 4.96 -2.87
C GLY A 241 -14.85 5.75 -2.37
N GLU A 242 -15.02 6.99 -2.80
CA GLU A 242 -16.18 7.84 -2.51
C GLU A 242 -17.46 7.20 -3.01
N ASN A 243 -17.48 6.63 -4.21
CA ASN A 243 -18.64 5.92 -4.74
C ASN A 243 -19.07 4.75 -3.85
N ILE A 244 -18.12 3.95 -3.35
CA ILE A 244 -18.41 2.87 -2.38
C ILE A 244 -19.02 3.44 -1.10
N VAL A 245 -18.42 4.50 -0.58
CA VAL A 245 -18.85 5.17 0.64
C VAL A 245 -20.26 5.80 0.49
N ASN A 246 -20.56 6.37 -0.67
CA ASN A 246 -21.88 6.93 -0.98
C ASN A 246 -22.94 5.85 -1.13
N ILE A 247 -22.56 4.65 -1.58
CA ILE A 247 -23.45 3.48 -1.64
C ILE A 247 -23.77 2.96 -0.24
N ASN A 248 -22.79 2.98 0.67
CA ASN A 248 -22.99 2.57 2.06
C ASN A 248 -22.17 3.46 3.01
N GLN A 249 -22.87 4.33 3.73
CA GLN A 249 -22.26 5.25 4.68
C GLN A 249 -21.57 4.56 5.86
N LYS A 250 -21.81 3.25 6.06
CA LYS A 250 -21.12 2.39 7.06
C LYS A 250 -19.92 1.64 6.49
N ALA A 251 -19.55 1.89 5.23
CA ALA A 251 -18.36 1.33 4.64
C ALA A 251 -17.10 2.03 5.18
N VAL A 252 -16.07 1.25 5.51
CA VAL A 252 -14.72 1.72 5.85
C VAL A 252 -13.76 1.10 4.85
N LEU A 253 -12.93 1.92 4.23
CA LEU A 253 -11.99 1.51 3.20
C LEU A 253 -10.56 1.82 3.65
N PHE A 254 -9.72 0.80 3.79
CA PHE A 254 -8.29 0.99 4.02
C PHE A 254 -7.54 1.03 2.68
N PHE A 255 -6.66 1.99 2.52
CA PHE A 255 -5.92 2.28 1.28
C PHE A 255 -4.44 2.10 1.57
N PRO A 256 -3.73 1.17 0.94
CA PRO A 256 -2.28 1.02 1.17
C PRO A 256 -1.47 2.24 0.75
N SER A 257 -1.96 3.02 -0.22
CA SER A 257 -1.28 4.21 -0.75
C SER A 257 -1.20 5.38 0.23
N THR A 258 -1.89 5.34 1.37
CA THR A 258 -1.67 6.33 2.44
C THR A 258 -0.28 6.23 3.05
N ILE A 259 0.44 5.11 2.87
CA ILE A 259 1.84 4.96 3.29
C ILE A 259 2.66 4.39 2.15
N ASP A 260 3.39 5.26 1.46
CA ASP A 260 4.16 4.95 0.28
C ASP A 260 5.67 5.08 0.52
N GLU A 261 6.26 4.09 1.19
CA GLU A 261 7.65 4.14 1.67
C GLU A 261 8.65 3.37 0.79
N LEU A 262 8.20 2.45 -0.06
CA LEU A 262 9.09 1.67 -0.94
C LEU A 262 9.48 2.49 -2.18
N ARG A 263 10.27 3.56 -1.97
CA ARG A 263 10.60 4.58 -2.99
C ARG A 263 12.09 4.81 -3.22
N ILE A 264 12.97 4.05 -2.57
CA ILE A 264 14.43 4.20 -2.75
C ILE A 264 14.81 3.88 -4.21
N GLU A 265 15.45 4.83 -4.87
CA GLU A 265 15.83 4.69 -6.28
C GLU A 265 17.05 3.79 -6.47
N LYS A 266 17.03 3.02 -7.56
CA LYS A 266 18.13 2.16 -8.01
C LYS A 266 18.58 2.62 -9.39
N LYS A 267 19.88 2.94 -9.54
CA LYS A 267 20.47 3.40 -10.79
C LYS A 267 21.50 2.41 -11.31
N SER A 268 21.61 2.31 -12.64
CA SER A 268 22.62 1.51 -13.33
C SER A 268 23.80 2.40 -13.72
N PHE A 269 25.00 1.99 -13.33
CA PHE A 269 26.26 2.67 -13.59
C PHE A 269 27.11 1.80 -14.51
N LYS A 270 27.71 2.40 -15.53
CA LYS A 270 28.75 1.74 -16.34
C LYS A 270 30.10 1.99 -15.68
N ILE A 271 30.74 0.93 -15.22
CA ILE A 271 32.12 0.97 -14.71
C ILE A 271 32.91 0.00 -15.57
N GLU A 272 33.79 0.55 -16.42
CA GLU A 272 34.49 -0.21 -17.46
C GLU A 272 33.49 -0.95 -18.36
N ASP A 273 33.66 -2.27 -18.53
CA ASP A 273 32.79 -3.13 -19.35
C ASP A 273 31.59 -3.71 -18.56
N ASN A 274 31.45 -3.38 -17.27
CA ASN A 274 30.40 -3.90 -16.40
C ASN A 274 29.31 -2.86 -16.13
N THR A 275 28.05 -3.30 -16.17
CA THR A 275 26.91 -2.51 -15.65
C THR A 275 26.64 -2.95 -14.21
N ILE A 276 26.81 -2.03 -13.27
CA ILE A 276 26.54 -2.25 -11.86
C ILE A 276 25.27 -1.51 -11.49
N GLU A 277 24.34 -2.18 -10.83
CA GLU A 277 23.16 -1.50 -10.29
C GLU A 277 23.36 -1.22 -8.79
N ARG A 278 23.06 0.00 -8.37
CA ARG A 278 23.26 0.44 -6.98
C ARG A 278 22.10 1.34 -6.56
N TYR A 279 21.65 1.19 -5.31
CA TYR A 279 20.71 2.13 -4.71
C TYR A 279 21.39 3.47 -4.41
N VAL A 280 20.69 4.55 -4.68
CA VAL A 280 21.16 5.92 -4.48
C VAL A 280 20.30 6.64 -3.46
N PRO A 281 20.82 7.65 -2.74
CA PRO A 281 20.08 8.40 -1.73
C PRO A 281 19.08 9.37 -2.37
N GLU A 282 18.22 8.84 -3.24
CA GLU A 282 17.18 9.56 -3.95
C GLU A 282 15.88 8.76 -3.80
N LEU A 283 14.76 9.50 -3.74
CA LEU A 283 13.43 8.91 -3.68
C LEU A 283 12.73 9.08 -5.01
N LEU A 284 12.15 7.99 -5.50
CA LEU A 284 11.15 8.04 -6.55
C LEU A 284 9.97 8.92 -6.11
N SER A 285 9.30 9.48 -7.11
CA SER A 285 8.09 10.28 -6.91
C SER A 285 7.05 9.49 -6.11
N ARG A 286 6.49 10.18 -5.11
CA ARG A 286 5.39 9.65 -4.31
C ARG A 286 4.10 9.66 -5.13
N LEU A 287 3.26 8.65 -4.97
CA LEU A 287 1.88 8.77 -5.43
C LEU A 287 1.16 9.87 -4.64
N THR A 288 0.39 10.72 -5.32
CA THR A 288 -0.47 11.69 -4.62
C THR A 288 -1.38 10.95 -3.65
N ASN A 289 -1.56 11.50 -2.46
CA ASN A 289 -2.44 10.89 -1.47
C ASN A 289 -3.85 10.73 -2.03
N PRO A 290 -4.56 9.69 -1.60
CA PRO A 290 -5.94 9.48 -2.01
C PRO A 290 -6.94 10.46 -1.37
N PHE A 291 -6.50 11.45 -0.61
CA PHE A 291 -7.40 12.41 0.04
C PHE A 291 -6.69 13.75 0.14
N ASP A 292 -7.47 14.82 0.05
CA ASP A 292 -6.94 16.17 0.25
C ASP A 292 -6.45 16.33 1.69
N GLU A 293 -5.43 17.18 1.89
CA GLU A 293 -4.75 17.31 3.18
C GLU A 293 -5.64 17.86 4.30
N ASP A 294 -6.76 18.51 3.99
CA ASP A 294 -7.76 19.00 4.94
C ASP A 294 -8.74 17.92 5.40
N GLU A 295 -8.97 16.88 4.59
CA GLU A 295 -9.82 15.75 4.95
C GLU A 295 -9.10 14.72 5.83
N GLN A 296 -7.77 14.69 5.79
CA GLN A 296 -6.93 13.70 6.48
C GLN A 296 -7.02 13.80 8.02
N ILE A 297 -6.71 12.71 8.73
CA ILE A 297 -6.67 12.68 10.21
C ILE A 297 -5.49 13.50 10.74
N GLY A 298 -4.33 13.33 10.13
CA GLY A 298 -3.10 14.03 10.49
C GLY A 298 -3.01 15.40 9.83
N LEU A 299 -2.23 16.29 10.44
CA LEU A 299 -1.80 17.50 9.76
C LEU A 299 -0.76 17.14 8.70
N GLY A 300 -0.97 17.62 7.47
CA GLY A 300 0.07 17.57 6.44
C GLY A 300 1.36 18.22 6.91
N LEU A 301 2.49 17.84 6.30
CA LEU A 301 3.76 18.47 6.61
C LEU A 301 3.71 19.97 6.28
N PRO A 302 4.26 20.86 7.13
CA PRO A 302 4.43 22.25 6.75
C PRO A 302 5.33 22.36 5.50
N PRO A 303 5.17 23.40 4.66
CA PRO A 303 5.94 23.53 3.41
C PRO A 303 7.47 23.43 3.57
N SER A 304 8.00 23.93 4.69
CA SER A 304 9.43 23.84 5.02
C SER A 304 9.92 22.38 5.14
N LEU A 305 9.09 21.47 5.64
CA LEU A 305 9.42 20.06 5.79
C LEU A 305 9.08 19.24 4.53
N LYS A 306 8.09 19.66 3.74
CA LYS A 306 7.75 18.99 2.47
C LYS A 306 8.96 18.89 1.54
N ASN A 307 9.74 19.97 1.46
CA ASN A 307 10.93 20.07 0.59
C ASN A 307 12.22 19.50 1.20
N LEU A 308 12.20 19.09 2.48
CA LEU A 308 13.37 18.49 3.12
C LEU A 308 13.66 17.13 2.48
N ASP A 309 14.90 16.89 2.08
CA ASP A 309 15.35 15.57 1.61
C ASP A 309 15.62 14.66 2.81
N PRO A 310 14.90 13.53 2.98
CA PRO A 310 15.13 12.64 4.11
C PRO A 310 16.47 11.90 4.06
N PHE A 311 17.17 11.85 2.92
CA PHE A 311 18.54 11.32 2.87
C PHE A 311 19.60 12.40 3.01
N ASN A 312 19.23 13.67 2.82
CA ASN A 312 20.14 14.80 2.91
C ASN A 312 19.52 16.01 3.63
N PRO A 313 19.11 15.88 4.89
CA PRO A 313 18.39 16.94 5.59
C PRO A 313 19.25 18.18 5.85
N SER A 314 20.57 18.03 6.01
CA SER A 314 21.49 19.15 6.18
C SER A 314 21.90 19.85 4.88
N GLY A 315 21.45 19.35 3.71
CA GLY A 315 21.76 19.93 2.41
C GLY A 315 23.25 19.85 2.03
N VAL A 316 23.95 18.84 2.54
CA VAL A 316 25.38 18.62 2.26
C VAL A 316 25.58 18.10 0.84
N ASP A 317 26.70 18.44 0.22
CA ASP A 317 26.98 18.07 -1.17
C ASP A 317 27.39 16.60 -1.28
N ALA A 318 26.46 15.78 -1.80
CA ALA A 318 26.67 14.35 -2.03
C ALA A 318 27.62 14.05 -3.21
N SER A 319 27.95 15.04 -4.05
CA SER A 319 28.90 14.83 -5.17
C SER A 319 30.33 14.58 -4.70
N ASN A 320 30.67 15.04 -3.48
CA ASN A 320 31.99 14.86 -2.86
C ASN A 320 32.25 13.46 -2.28
N LEU A 321 31.27 12.55 -2.35
CA LEU A 321 31.45 11.19 -1.87
C LEU A 321 32.43 10.42 -2.76
N THR A 322 33.37 9.72 -2.12
CA THR A 322 34.23 8.74 -2.79
C THR A 322 33.40 7.53 -3.27
N GLU A 323 33.91 6.76 -4.24
CA GLU A 323 33.18 5.55 -4.68
C GLU A 323 33.00 4.51 -3.57
N ASN A 324 33.95 4.41 -2.64
CA ASN A 324 33.81 3.54 -1.47
C ASN A 324 32.65 3.98 -0.57
N GLU A 325 32.51 5.29 -0.32
CA GLU A 325 31.39 5.84 0.45
C GLU A 325 30.06 5.65 -0.26
N LYS A 326 30.01 5.87 -1.59
CA LYS A 326 28.80 5.61 -2.39
C LYS A 326 28.40 4.13 -2.35
N ASN A 327 29.36 3.21 -2.40
CA ASN A 327 29.10 1.77 -2.26
C ASN A 327 28.59 1.39 -0.86
N SER A 328 29.17 2.00 0.18
CA SER A 328 28.70 1.82 1.56
C SER A 328 27.26 2.33 1.73
N ILE A 329 26.97 3.54 1.26
CA ILE A 329 25.61 4.12 1.27
C ILE A 329 24.64 3.24 0.47
N GLY A 330 25.03 2.77 -0.72
CA GLY A 330 24.22 1.87 -1.54
C GLY A 330 23.84 0.57 -0.81
N THR A 331 24.78 -0.02 -0.07
CA THR A 331 24.52 -1.20 0.78
C THR A 331 23.57 -0.89 1.93
N GLN A 332 23.75 0.25 2.60
CA GLN A 332 22.86 0.69 3.69
C GLN A 332 21.43 0.95 3.19
N LEU A 333 21.29 1.54 2.00
CA LEU A 333 20.00 1.80 1.35
C LEU A 333 19.31 0.50 0.92
N ASP A 334 20.05 -0.48 0.41
CA ASP A 334 19.48 -1.81 0.11
C ASP A 334 18.93 -2.46 1.38
N TYR A 335 19.70 -2.42 2.47
CA TYR A 335 19.25 -2.94 3.76
C TYR A 335 17.99 -2.22 4.27
N LEU A 336 17.96 -0.87 4.24
CA LEU A 336 16.77 -0.08 4.58
C LEU A 336 15.58 -0.48 3.69
N ARG A 337 15.79 -0.59 2.37
CA ARG A 337 14.74 -0.97 1.42
C ARG A 337 14.16 -2.35 1.74
N GLU A 338 14.99 -3.33 2.06
CA GLU A 338 14.52 -4.67 2.42
C GLU A 338 13.73 -4.66 3.74
N LYS A 339 14.15 -3.86 4.73
CA LYS A 339 13.38 -3.63 5.95
C LYS A 339 12.01 -3.00 5.66
N ILE A 340 11.98 -1.97 4.80
CA ILE A 340 10.73 -1.36 4.33
C ILE A 340 9.85 -2.41 3.67
N ARG A 341 10.37 -3.20 2.72
CA ARG A 341 9.61 -4.24 1.99
C ARG A 341 8.95 -5.25 2.93
N LEU A 342 9.69 -5.72 3.95
CA LEU A 342 9.16 -6.63 4.96
C LEU A 342 8.04 -5.98 5.78
N GLN A 343 8.23 -4.74 6.22
CA GLN A 343 7.22 -4.02 6.98
C GLN A 343 5.98 -3.65 6.17
N VAL A 344 6.13 -3.24 4.91
CA VAL A 344 5.02 -3.00 3.98
C VAL A 344 4.17 -4.26 3.87
N THR A 345 4.79 -5.42 3.64
CA THR A 345 4.06 -6.69 3.56
C THR A 345 3.30 -7.00 4.86
N SER A 346 3.97 -6.87 6.01
CA SER A 346 3.37 -7.12 7.33
C SER A 346 2.20 -6.16 7.63
N ARG A 347 2.40 -4.87 7.34
CA ARG A 347 1.39 -3.82 7.49
C ARG A 347 0.19 -4.08 6.59
N ASP A 348 0.40 -4.36 5.32
CA ASP A 348 -0.69 -4.58 4.37
C ASP A 348 -1.49 -5.83 4.75
N TYR A 349 -0.83 -6.89 5.22
CA TYR A 349 -1.54 -8.03 5.82
C TYR A 349 -2.34 -7.65 7.07
N LYS A 350 -1.83 -6.76 7.93
CA LYS A 350 -2.60 -6.27 9.08
C LYS A 350 -3.83 -5.44 8.65
N LEU A 351 -3.70 -4.63 7.60
CA LEU A 351 -4.82 -3.89 7.02
C LEU A 351 -5.86 -4.83 6.37
N VAL A 352 -5.41 -5.93 5.75
CA VAL A 352 -6.29 -7.00 5.28
C VAL A 352 -6.97 -7.69 6.46
N ASP A 353 -6.25 -8.05 7.52
CA ASP A 353 -6.81 -8.71 8.72
C ASP A 353 -7.98 -7.90 9.31
N GLN A 354 -7.78 -6.61 9.58
CA GLN A 354 -8.82 -5.73 10.14
C GLN A 354 -9.97 -5.44 9.16
N SER A 355 -9.78 -5.71 7.87
CA SER A 355 -10.82 -5.61 6.83
C SER A 355 -11.69 -6.85 6.81
N LYS A 356 -12.55 -6.98 7.83
CA LYS A 356 -13.37 -8.16 8.09
C LYS A 356 -14.30 -8.59 6.94
N ASN A 357 -14.63 -7.71 5.99
CA ASN A 357 -15.46 -8.04 4.83
C ASN A 357 -14.63 -8.34 3.56
N GLY A 358 -13.30 -8.24 3.68
CA GLY A 358 -12.35 -8.73 2.69
C GLY A 358 -11.73 -7.64 1.82
N ILE A 359 -11.47 -7.97 0.56
CA ILE A 359 -10.67 -7.14 -0.35
C ILE A 359 -11.51 -6.68 -1.54
N ILE A 360 -11.36 -5.40 -1.89
CA ILE A 360 -11.75 -4.86 -3.19
C ILE A 360 -10.46 -4.57 -3.96
N ALA A 361 -10.17 -5.36 -4.99
CA ALA A 361 -9.00 -5.16 -5.84
C ALA A 361 -9.38 -4.28 -7.03
N TYR A 362 -8.99 -3.01 -6.97
CA TYR A 362 -9.24 -2.02 -8.00
C TYR A 362 -8.07 -1.94 -8.98
N ARG A 363 -8.34 -2.19 -10.27
CA ARG A 363 -7.32 -2.38 -11.30
C ARG A 363 -7.53 -1.51 -12.55
N PRO A 364 -7.35 -0.19 -12.46
CA PRO A 364 -7.14 0.62 -13.64
C PRO A 364 -5.67 0.50 -14.10
N TYR A 365 -5.43 0.63 -15.40
CA TYR A 365 -4.13 0.68 -16.07
C TYR A 365 -3.25 -0.56 -15.90
N TYR A 366 -3.81 -1.73 -16.21
CA TYR A 366 -3.11 -3.01 -16.09
C TYR A 366 -2.71 -3.58 -17.46
N LYS A 367 -1.44 -3.97 -17.65
CA LYS A 367 -0.95 -4.58 -18.91
C LYS A 367 -0.63 -6.09 -18.88
N GLU A 368 -0.45 -6.73 -17.72
CA GLU A 368 0.18 -8.08 -17.72
C GLU A 368 -0.51 -9.12 -16.81
N SER A 369 -0.39 -8.98 -15.49
CA SER A 369 -0.92 -9.89 -14.46
C SER A 369 -0.93 -9.22 -13.09
N LEU A 370 -1.89 -9.51 -12.19
CA LEU A 370 -1.98 -8.89 -10.85
C LEU A 370 -0.61 -8.62 -10.23
N SER A 371 -0.42 -7.42 -9.66
CA SER A 371 0.88 -7.05 -9.13
C SER A 371 1.23 -8.02 -8.02
N GLY A 372 2.51 -8.34 -7.85
CA GLY A 372 2.94 -9.29 -6.82
C GLY A 372 2.35 -8.94 -5.44
N GLY A 373 2.29 -7.64 -5.12
CA GLY A 373 1.63 -7.12 -3.92
C GLY A 373 0.13 -7.45 -3.86
N VAL A 374 -0.66 -6.99 -4.84
CA VAL A 374 -2.11 -7.23 -4.87
C VAL A 374 -2.45 -8.72 -4.84
N TRP A 375 -1.65 -9.52 -5.53
CA TRP A 375 -1.85 -10.97 -5.54
C TRP A 375 -1.58 -11.62 -4.18
N ASN A 376 -0.52 -11.18 -3.49
CA ASN A 376 -0.21 -11.67 -2.15
C ASN A 376 -1.31 -11.29 -1.14
N GLU A 377 -1.87 -10.10 -1.25
CA GLU A 377 -3.01 -9.64 -0.43
C GLU A 377 -4.26 -10.49 -0.67
N ILE A 378 -4.61 -10.75 -1.94
CA ILE A 378 -5.74 -11.63 -2.31
C ILE A 378 -5.54 -13.05 -1.78
N LYS A 379 -4.35 -13.62 -1.95
CA LYS A 379 -4.00 -14.94 -1.40
C LYS A 379 -4.13 -14.97 0.12
N TYR A 380 -3.68 -13.91 0.79
CA TYR A 380 -3.79 -13.80 2.24
C TYR A 380 -5.25 -13.72 2.68
N ASN A 381 -6.07 -12.88 2.03
CA ASN A 381 -7.51 -12.82 2.30
C ASN A 381 -8.22 -14.16 2.06
N HIS A 382 -7.83 -14.92 1.04
CA HIS A 382 -8.39 -16.25 0.81
C HIS A 382 -8.10 -17.22 1.99
N LYS A 383 -6.89 -17.16 2.57
CA LYS A 383 -6.57 -17.92 3.79
C LYS A 383 -7.43 -17.50 4.98
N LEU A 384 -7.75 -16.22 5.12
CA LEU A 384 -8.62 -15.72 6.17
C LEU A 384 -10.09 -16.10 5.93
N ALA A 385 -10.53 -16.10 4.67
CA ALA A 385 -11.90 -16.48 4.28
C ALA A 385 -12.22 -17.95 4.62
N GLN A 386 -11.21 -18.83 4.65
CA GLN A 386 -11.36 -20.21 5.14
C GLN A 386 -11.77 -20.29 6.62
N ARG A 387 -11.58 -19.20 7.38
CA ARG A 387 -11.95 -19.10 8.81
C ARG A 387 -13.15 -18.18 9.05
N ASN A 388 -13.49 -17.34 8.08
CA ASN A 388 -14.58 -16.38 8.15
C ASN A 388 -15.24 -16.25 6.78
N GLU A 389 -16.41 -16.87 6.62
CA GLU A 389 -17.15 -16.93 5.36
C GLU A 389 -17.70 -15.56 4.91
N GLU A 390 -17.75 -14.55 5.78
CA GLU A 390 -18.18 -13.19 5.44
C GLU A 390 -17.13 -12.42 4.60
N ARG A 391 -15.92 -12.98 4.46
CA ARG A 391 -14.82 -12.33 3.73
C ARG A 391 -14.95 -12.61 2.24
N ASP A 392 -15.20 -11.56 1.49
CA ASP A 392 -15.24 -11.61 0.03
C ASP A 392 -13.95 -11.07 -0.61
N CYS A 393 -13.77 -11.36 -1.89
CA CYS A 393 -12.73 -10.77 -2.71
C CYS A 393 -13.36 -10.33 -4.01
N LEU A 394 -13.55 -9.02 -4.18
CA LEU A 394 -14.12 -8.41 -5.37
C LEU A 394 -12.99 -7.85 -6.24
N ILE A 395 -12.84 -8.34 -7.46
CA ILE A 395 -11.86 -7.82 -8.44
C ILE A 395 -12.59 -6.96 -9.47
N ILE A 396 -12.14 -5.73 -9.63
CA ILE A 396 -12.75 -4.73 -10.51
C ILE A 396 -11.70 -4.27 -11.51
N SER A 397 -11.89 -4.59 -12.79
CA SER A 397 -10.93 -4.29 -13.87
C SER A 397 -11.56 -3.52 -15.03
N ILE A 398 -10.84 -2.54 -15.57
CA ILE A 398 -11.28 -1.80 -16.76
C ILE A 398 -11.12 -2.70 -17.99
N LYS A 399 -12.18 -2.86 -18.79
CA LYS A 399 -12.18 -3.64 -20.03
C LYS A 399 -11.13 -3.17 -21.03
N LYS A 400 -10.96 -1.85 -21.16
CA LYS A 400 -9.92 -1.24 -21.97
C LYS A 400 -8.52 -1.75 -21.60
N ASP A 401 -8.22 -1.85 -20.30
CA ASP A 401 -6.89 -2.30 -19.86
C ASP A 401 -6.73 -3.82 -20.00
N HIS A 402 -7.81 -4.56 -19.81
CA HIS A 402 -7.85 -5.97 -20.14
C HIS A 402 -7.59 -6.23 -21.64
N ALA A 403 -8.16 -5.41 -22.52
CA ALA A 403 -7.89 -5.48 -23.96
C ALA A 403 -6.44 -5.15 -24.29
N LYS A 404 -5.87 -4.09 -23.71
CA LYS A 404 -4.44 -3.78 -23.84
C LYS A 404 -3.54 -4.92 -23.38
N THR A 405 -3.88 -5.55 -22.24
CA THR A 405 -3.16 -6.74 -21.75
C THR A 405 -3.17 -7.88 -22.78
N ARG A 406 -4.30 -8.10 -23.45
CA ARG A 406 -4.38 -9.11 -24.51
C ARG A 406 -3.55 -8.73 -25.73
N ILE A 407 -3.60 -7.47 -26.17
CA ILE A 407 -2.74 -6.96 -27.25
C ILE A 407 -1.26 -7.22 -26.90
N PHE A 408 -0.83 -6.81 -25.72
CA PHE A 408 0.54 -7.03 -25.26
C PHE A 408 0.93 -8.51 -25.22
N ASN A 409 0.07 -9.37 -24.65
CA ASN A 409 0.32 -10.81 -24.58
C ASN A 409 0.39 -11.44 -25.98
N PHE A 410 -0.41 -10.95 -26.93
CA PHE A 410 -0.37 -11.39 -28.32
C PHE A 410 1.00 -11.09 -28.93
N PHE A 411 1.47 -9.85 -28.89
CA PHE A 411 2.79 -9.48 -29.44
C PHE A 411 3.95 -10.15 -28.70
N THR A 412 3.86 -10.28 -27.37
CA THR A 412 4.87 -11.01 -26.56
C THR A 412 4.95 -12.47 -26.98
N TYR A 413 3.81 -13.10 -27.23
CA TYR A 413 3.77 -14.47 -27.73
C TYR A 413 4.45 -14.56 -29.11
N LEU A 414 4.14 -13.67 -30.04
CA LEU A 414 4.78 -13.65 -31.37
C LEU A 414 6.31 -13.49 -31.24
N ILE A 415 6.77 -12.51 -30.46
CA ILE A 415 8.21 -12.24 -30.26
C ILE A 415 8.93 -13.42 -29.62
N GLY A 416 8.30 -14.06 -28.62
CA GLY A 416 8.91 -15.16 -27.88
C GLY A 416 8.91 -16.48 -28.64
N ASN A 417 7.91 -16.73 -29.49
CA ASN A 417 7.70 -18.03 -30.11
C ASN A 417 8.04 -18.09 -31.60
N ILE A 418 8.19 -16.97 -32.32
CA ILE A 418 8.60 -17.02 -33.74
C ILE A 418 10.12 -17.15 -33.86
N VAL A 419 10.57 -18.21 -34.54
CA VAL A 419 11.98 -18.47 -34.84
C VAL A 419 12.45 -17.56 -35.97
N GLY A 420 13.65 -16.99 -35.83
CA GLY A 420 14.29 -16.21 -36.88
C GLY A 420 13.94 -14.72 -36.90
N LEU A 421 13.22 -14.21 -35.89
CA LEU A 421 13.02 -12.76 -35.73
C LEU A 421 14.36 -12.06 -35.46
N SER A 422 14.72 -11.13 -36.35
CA SER A 422 15.82 -10.19 -36.13
C SER A 422 15.50 -9.22 -34.99
N ASP A 423 16.52 -8.62 -34.38
CA ASP A 423 16.31 -7.62 -33.32
C ASP A 423 15.56 -6.38 -33.81
N GLU A 424 15.73 -6.03 -35.09
CA GLU A 424 14.95 -4.98 -35.75
C GLU A 424 13.46 -5.35 -35.83
N GLN A 425 13.12 -6.58 -36.26
CA GLN A 425 11.73 -7.04 -36.29
C GLN A 425 11.11 -7.11 -34.90
N LYS A 426 11.85 -7.58 -33.90
CA LYS A 426 11.37 -7.57 -32.50
C LYS A 426 11.09 -6.15 -32.02
N LYS A 427 11.91 -5.18 -32.41
CA LYS A 427 11.70 -3.76 -32.10
C LYS A 427 10.43 -3.25 -32.80
N LEU A 428 10.28 -3.50 -34.10
CA LEU A 428 9.10 -3.07 -34.85
C LEU A 428 7.80 -3.71 -34.33
N LEU A 429 7.83 -4.97 -33.89
CA LEU A 429 6.68 -5.63 -33.25
C LEU A 429 6.32 -4.98 -31.91
N LYS A 430 7.31 -4.51 -31.14
CA LYS A 430 7.06 -3.74 -29.91
C LYS A 430 6.46 -2.37 -30.23
N ASP A 431 6.98 -1.68 -31.25
CA ASP A 431 6.45 -0.39 -31.69
C ASP A 431 4.98 -0.55 -32.16
N GLU A 432 4.67 -1.64 -32.87
CA GLU A 432 3.30 -1.92 -33.31
C GLU A 432 2.37 -2.33 -32.16
N CYS A 433 2.87 -3.07 -31.18
CA CYS A 433 2.16 -3.32 -29.92
C CYS A 433 1.75 -1.99 -29.26
N ASP A 434 2.68 -1.04 -29.13
CA ASP A 434 2.42 0.28 -28.56
C ASP A 434 1.41 1.09 -29.38
N ASN A 435 1.39 0.91 -30.71
CA ASN A 435 0.39 1.52 -31.59
C ASN A 435 -1.00 0.92 -31.35
N TRP A 436 -1.11 -0.41 -31.28
CA TRP A 436 -2.38 -1.10 -31.06
C TRP A 436 -2.96 -0.79 -29.68
N GLU A 437 -2.13 -0.68 -28.64
CA GLU A 437 -2.57 -0.26 -27.31
C GLU A 437 -3.10 1.18 -27.25
N LYS A 438 -2.81 2.01 -28.25
CA LYS A 438 -3.33 3.38 -28.38
C LYS A 438 -4.56 3.44 -29.29
N SER A 439 -4.77 2.45 -30.14
CA SER A 439 -5.89 2.40 -31.09
C SER A 439 -7.20 2.01 -30.40
N ALA A 440 -8.19 2.90 -30.40
CA ALA A 440 -9.51 2.63 -29.84
C ALA A 440 -10.20 1.46 -30.55
N GLU A 441 -9.99 1.32 -31.86
CA GLU A 441 -10.49 0.20 -32.66
C GLU A 441 -9.90 -1.13 -32.18
N LYS A 442 -8.56 -1.24 -32.14
CA LYS A 442 -7.88 -2.48 -31.71
C LYS A 442 -8.23 -2.84 -30.27
N ILE A 443 -8.34 -1.86 -29.38
CA ILE A 443 -8.82 -2.07 -28.01
C ILE A 443 -10.24 -2.64 -28.01
N GLY A 444 -11.15 -2.12 -28.84
CA GLY A 444 -12.50 -2.64 -28.98
C GLY A 444 -12.50 -4.12 -29.37
N LEU A 445 -11.73 -4.47 -30.41
CA LEU A 445 -11.59 -5.84 -30.89
C LEU A 445 -11.06 -6.80 -29.82
N PHE A 446 -10.01 -6.40 -29.10
CA PHE A 446 -9.40 -7.24 -28.06
C PHE A 446 -10.19 -7.26 -26.74
N SER A 447 -11.19 -6.39 -26.58
CA SER A 447 -12.10 -6.41 -25.44
C SER A 447 -13.18 -7.49 -25.53
N ASP A 448 -13.47 -7.96 -26.75
CA ASP A 448 -14.53 -8.93 -27.06
C ASP A 448 -13.96 -10.35 -27.20
N ASN A 449 -14.45 -11.28 -26.37
CA ASN A 449 -14.03 -12.67 -26.42
C ASN A 449 -14.49 -13.38 -27.70
N ASP A 450 -15.70 -13.05 -28.18
CA ASP A 450 -16.28 -13.70 -29.34
C ASP A 450 -15.55 -13.23 -30.60
N TYR A 451 -15.18 -11.95 -30.65
CA TYR A 451 -14.35 -11.42 -31.72
C TYR A 451 -13.00 -12.16 -31.81
N ILE A 452 -12.24 -12.24 -30.71
CA ILE A 452 -10.94 -12.95 -30.69
C ILE A 452 -11.13 -14.42 -31.09
N SER A 453 -12.19 -15.05 -30.61
CA SER A 453 -12.44 -16.48 -30.87
C SER A 453 -12.69 -16.78 -32.35
N ASN A 454 -13.33 -15.84 -33.06
CA ASN A 454 -13.78 -16.02 -34.44
C ASN A 454 -12.87 -15.37 -35.49
N ASN A 455 -12.01 -14.43 -35.11
CA ASN A 455 -11.22 -13.61 -36.06
C ASN A 455 -9.71 -13.67 -35.78
N MET A 456 -9.21 -14.76 -35.18
CA MET A 456 -7.79 -14.90 -34.82
C MET A 456 -6.86 -14.86 -36.05
N GLN A 457 -7.30 -15.45 -37.17
CA GLN A 457 -6.58 -15.43 -38.44
C GLN A 457 -6.45 -14.00 -38.97
N ASP A 458 -7.55 -13.25 -39.02
CA ASP A 458 -7.56 -11.85 -39.46
C ASP A 458 -6.68 -10.95 -38.57
N ILE A 459 -6.67 -11.22 -37.25
CA ILE A 459 -5.77 -10.53 -36.31
C ILE A 459 -4.31 -10.78 -36.70
N LEU A 460 -3.93 -12.03 -36.96
CA LEU A 460 -2.57 -12.39 -37.36
C LEU A 460 -2.20 -11.78 -38.72
N GLU A 461 -3.08 -11.88 -39.71
CA GLU A 461 -2.88 -11.28 -41.02
C GLU A 461 -2.73 -9.75 -40.94
N SER A 462 -3.44 -9.11 -40.01
CA SER A 462 -3.28 -7.67 -39.79
C SER A 462 -1.90 -7.30 -39.24
N VAL A 463 -1.17 -8.21 -38.59
CA VAL A 463 0.23 -8.00 -38.21
C VAL A 463 1.18 -8.30 -39.37
N GLU A 464 0.93 -9.39 -40.10
CA GLU A 464 1.74 -9.77 -41.28
C GLU A 464 1.79 -8.64 -42.32
N ASN A 465 0.64 -8.00 -42.55
CA ASN A 465 0.48 -6.94 -43.54
C ASN A 465 1.07 -5.58 -43.11
N VAL A 466 1.34 -5.38 -41.81
CA VAL A 466 2.01 -4.16 -41.35
C VAL A 466 3.51 -4.32 -41.63
N ASN A 467 4.06 -3.49 -42.52
CA ASN A 467 5.51 -3.31 -42.75
C ASN A 467 6.35 -4.60 -42.92
N ASN A 468 5.78 -5.74 -43.31
CA ASN A 468 6.46 -7.05 -43.29
C ASN A 468 7.10 -7.37 -41.92
N LEU A 469 6.39 -7.08 -40.83
CA LEU A 469 6.87 -7.28 -39.46
C LEU A 469 7.33 -8.72 -39.18
N LEU A 470 6.69 -9.70 -39.84
CA LEU A 470 7.05 -11.10 -39.77
C LEU A 470 7.82 -11.53 -41.04
N PRO A 471 8.78 -12.47 -40.93
CA PRO A 471 9.43 -13.05 -42.09
C PRO A 471 8.40 -13.67 -43.05
N LYS A 472 8.66 -13.66 -44.37
CA LYS A 472 7.75 -14.31 -45.35
C LYS A 472 7.51 -15.80 -45.08
N VAL A 473 8.50 -16.44 -44.45
CA VAL A 473 8.42 -17.83 -43.98
C VAL A 473 8.99 -17.82 -42.57
N TYR A 474 8.15 -18.12 -41.59
CA TYR A 474 8.54 -18.22 -40.20
C TYR A 474 7.97 -19.51 -39.60
N LYS A 475 8.60 -20.00 -38.53
CA LYS A 475 8.20 -21.20 -37.80
C LYS A 475 8.05 -20.86 -36.33
N PHE A 476 7.09 -21.47 -35.65
CA PHE A 476 7.01 -21.32 -34.21
C PHE A 476 7.99 -22.26 -33.48
N GLN A 477 8.45 -21.89 -32.29
CA GLN A 477 9.40 -22.71 -31.51
C GLN A 477 8.78 -24.06 -31.10
N ASN A 478 7.47 -24.11 -30.86
CA ASN A 478 6.77 -25.31 -30.40
C ASN A 478 6.54 -26.36 -31.50
N GLU A 479 6.76 -26.03 -32.78
CA GLU A 479 6.67 -26.98 -33.91
C GLU A 479 7.69 -28.12 -33.78
N LEU A 480 8.79 -27.90 -33.05
CA LEU A 480 9.82 -28.90 -32.83
C LEU A 480 9.41 -30.03 -31.86
N ILE A 481 8.33 -29.84 -31.09
CA ILE A 481 7.90 -30.81 -30.06
C ILE A 481 6.83 -31.79 -30.59
N ILE A 482 6.13 -31.44 -31.68
CA ILE A 482 5.11 -32.30 -32.29
C ILE A 482 5.80 -33.38 -33.12
N LYS A 483 6.11 -34.51 -32.47
CA LYS A 483 6.81 -35.66 -33.07
C LYS A 483 6.03 -36.23 -34.27
N LYS A 484 6.67 -36.11 -35.45
CA LYS A 484 6.34 -36.77 -36.73
C LYS A 484 5.87 -38.23 -36.55
N LYS A 485 4.58 -38.47 -36.77
CA LYS A 485 4.01 -39.77 -37.15
C LYS A 485 3.22 -39.62 -38.46
N GLY A 486 3.92 -39.49 -39.59
CA GLY A 486 3.30 -39.38 -40.92
C GLY A 486 4.33 -39.50 -42.05
N THR A 487 3.90 -40.01 -43.20
CA THR A 487 4.71 -40.23 -44.41
C THR A 487 5.13 -38.91 -45.09
N PHE A 488 6.27 -38.94 -45.78
CA PHE A 488 7.20 -37.81 -45.99
C PHE A 488 6.74 -36.63 -46.88
N LEU A 489 5.64 -36.72 -47.64
CA LEU A 489 5.29 -35.67 -48.63
C LEU A 489 3.87 -35.12 -48.49
N GLU A 490 2.85 -35.96 -48.27
CA GLU A 490 1.53 -35.47 -47.79
C GLU A 490 1.61 -34.95 -46.36
N GLY A 491 2.55 -35.48 -45.57
CA GLY A 491 2.76 -35.06 -44.20
C GLY A 491 3.43 -33.71 -44.04
N VAL A 492 4.15 -33.15 -45.02
CA VAL A 492 4.92 -31.90 -44.78
C VAL A 492 4.03 -30.67 -44.85
N PHE A 493 3.30 -30.46 -45.95
CA PHE A 493 2.37 -29.32 -46.07
C PHE A 493 1.18 -29.47 -45.13
N LYS A 494 0.62 -30.68 -45.01
CA LYS A 494 -0.45 -30.94 -44.06
C LYS A 494 0.01 -30.76 -42.61
N SER A 495 1.26 -31.14 -42.27
CA SER A 495 1.81 -30.83 -40.95
C SER A 495 2.05 -29.34 -40.74
N GLU A 496 2.46 -28.57 -41.76
CA GLU A 496 2.72 -27.14 -41.59
C GLU A 496 1.42 -26.36 -41.35
N ASP A 497 0.34 -26.70 -42.05
CA ASP A 497 -1.00 -26.11 -41.82
C ASP A 497 -1.60 -26.55 -40.48
N GLU A 498 -1.56 -27.85 -40.15
CA GLU A 498 -2.01 -28.38 -38.85
C GLU A 498 -1.24 -27.74 -37.68
N THR A 499 0.06 -27.50 -37.86
CA THR A 499 0.88 -26.86 -36.83
C THR A 499 0.56 -25.36 -36.69
N ARG A 500 0.24 -24.66 -37.78
CA ARG A 500 -0.17 -23.25 -37.74
C ARG A 500 -1.51 -23.08 -37.01
N GLU A 501 -2.49 -23.95 -37.29
CA GLU A 501 -3.77 -23.97 -36.58
C GLU A 501 -3.60 -24.25 -35.08
N GLU A 502 -2.77 -25.24 -34.71
CA GLU A 502 -2.46 -25.54 -33.31
C GLU A 502 -1.83 -24.36 -32.57
N VAL A 503 -0.93 -23.63 -33.22
CA VAL A 503 -0.33 -22.42 -32.64
C VAL A 503 -1.36 -21.30 -32.51
N LEU A 504 -2.21 -21.09 -33.52
CA LEU A 504 -3.28 -20.09 -33.45
C LEU A 504 -4.24 -20.39 -32.30
N GLU A 505 -4.61 -21.65 -32.10
CA GLU A 505 -5.42 -22.07 -30.96
C GLU A 505 -4.66 -21.91 -29.63
N ALA A 506 -3.34 -22.12 -29.59
CA ALA A 506 -2.53 -21.83 -28.40
C ALA A 506 -2.46 -20.33 -28.08
N ILE A 507 -2.32 -19.47 -29.09
CA ILE A 507 -2.38 -18.01 -28.95
C ILE A 507 -3.77 -17.62 -28.45
N LYS A 508 -4.82 -18.06 -29.13
CA LYS A 508 -6.22 -17.79 -28.77
C LYS A 508 -6.53 -18.24 -27.35
N SER A 509 -6.15 -19.45 -26.97
CA SER A 509 -6.28 -19.96 -25.61
C SER A 509 -5.56 -19.07 -24.60
N THR A 510 -4.33 -18.63 -24.91
CA THR A 510 -3.58 -17.69 -24.06
C THR A 510 -4.29 -16.34 -23.92
N LEU A 511 -4.81 -15.76 -25.01
CA LEU A 511 -5.51 -14.47 -25.02
C LEU A 511 -6.87 -14.51 -24.32
N LEU A 512 -7.58 -15.63 -24.45
CA LEU A 512 -8.87 -15.86 -23.81
C LEU A 512 -8.71 -16.29 -22.35
N SER A 513 -7.55 -16.87 -21.98
CA SER A 513 -7.26 -17.24 -20.62
C SER A 513 -7.17 -16.00 -19.73
N ASP A 514 -8.12 -15.88 -18.82
CA ASP A 514 -8.00 -14.94 -17.72
C ASP A 514 -7.52 -15.73 -16.50
N LYS A 515 -6.24 -15.58 -16.15
CA LYS A 515 -5.64 -16.24 -14.99
C LYS A 515 -6.35 -15.89 -13.67
N LEU A 516 -7.27 -14.93 -13.65
CA LEU A 516 -8.09 -14.57 -12.49
C LEU A 516 -9.41 -15.33 -12.43
N ASN A 517 -9.99 -15.71 -13.58
CA ASN A 517 -11.24 -16.49 -13.62
C ASN A 517 -11.10 -17.82 -12.87
N SER A 518 -9.92 -18.44 -12.90
CA SER A 518 -9.67 -19.69 -12.18
C SER A 518 -9.39 -19.51 -10.69
N LYS A 519 -9.23 -18.27 -10.21
CA LYS A 519 -8.73 -17.97 -8.87
C LYS A 519 -9.73 -17.20 -8.00
N VAL A 520 -10.76 -16.65 -8.60
CA VAL A 520 -11.85 -15.94 -7.93
C VAL A 520 -13.17 -16.43 -8.50
N LYS A 521 -14.20 -16.49 -7.65
CA LYS A 521 -15.56 -16.81 -8.10
C LYS A 521 -15.94 -15.88 -9.25
N VAL A 522 -16.58 -16.41 -10.29
CA VAL A 522 -16.86 -15.64 -11.52
C VAL A 522 -17.70 -14.39 -11.21
N GLU A 523 -18.66 -14.48 -10.29
CA GLU A 523 -19.47 -13.36 -9.83
C GLU A 523 -18.65 -12.25 -9.17
N ASN A 524 -17.51 -12.59 -8.59
CA ASN A 524 -16.64 -11.69 -7.84
C ASN A 524 -15.57 -11.04 -8.72
N TYR A 525 -15.54 -11.33 -10.02
CA TYR A 525 -14.63 -10.69 -10.96
C TYR A 525 -15.38 -9.97 -12.08
N GLN A 526 -15.23 -8.66 -12.09
CA GLN A 526 -16.12 -7.77 -12.82
C GLN A 526 -15.32 -6.83 -13.72
N LYS A 527 -15.79 -6.71 -14.97
CA LYS A 527 -15.16 -5.92 -16.03
C LYS A 527 -16.10 -4.80 -16.45
N PHE A 528 -15.59 -3.58 -16.58
CA PHE A 528 -16.40 -2.40 -16.89
C PHE A 528 -15.71 -1.46 -17.88
N GLU A 529 -16.46 -0.60 -18.56
CA GLU A 529 -15.90 0.35 -19.54
C GLU A 529 -15.32 1.60 -18.88
N ASP A 530 -16.08 2.21 -17.96
CA ASP A 530 -15.73 3.46 -17.25
C ASP A 530 -15.98 3.28 -15.74
N PRO A 531 -15.05 3.70 -14.85
CA PRO A 531 -15.25 3.63 -13.39
C PRO A 531 -16.51 4.32 -12.88
N ASN A 532 -17.07 5.26 -13.65
CA ASN A 532 -18.30 5.98 -13.34
C ASN A 532 -19.59 5.30 -13.87
N ASP A 533 -19.48 4.11 -14.48
CA ASP A 533 -20.63 3.39 -15.04
C ASP A 533 -21.66 3.02 -13.95
N LEU A 534 -22.94 3.32 -14.20
CA LEU A 534 -24.10 2.95 -13.37
C LEU A 534 -24.15 1.45 -13.06
N LYS A 535 -23.60 0.59 -13.94
CA LYS A 535 -23.50 -0.86 -13.70
C LYS A 535 -22.61 -1.19 -12.50
N ILE A 536 -21.49 -0.47 -12.34
CA ILE A 536 -20.59 -0.64 -11.19
C ILE A 536 -21.32 -0.27 -9.91
N GLN A 537 -22.09 0.82 -9.91
CA GLN A 537 -22.86 1.23 -8.74
C GLN A 537 -23.90 0.18 -8.33
N LYS A 538 -24.64 -0.41 -9.29
CA LYS A 538 -25.60 -1.49 -9.01
C LYS A 538 -24.91 -2.74 -8.45
N MET A 539 -23.75 -3.08 -8.99
CA MET A 539 -22.94 -4.21 -8.53
C MET A 539 -22.40 -3.98 -7.12
N LEU A 540 -21.78 -2.82 -6.87
CA LEU A 540 -21.31 -2.43 -5.56
C LEU A 540 -22.46 -2.42 -4.54
N LYS A 541 -23.66 -1.93 -4.90
CA LYS A 541 -24.86 -2.07 -4.06
C LYS A 541 -25.15 -3.52 -3.70
N LYS A 542 -25.09 -4.45 -4.65
CA LYS A 542 -25.30 -5.88 -4.35
C LYS A 542 -24.28 -6.39 -3.31
N TYR A 543 -23.00 -6.09 -3.48
CA TYR A 543 -21.94 -6.60 -2.60
C TYR A 543 -21.86 -5.89 -1.25
N ILE A 544 -22.22 -4.61 -1.21
CA ILE A 544 -22.02 -3.76 -0.04
C ILE A 544 -23.32 -3.63 0.78
N SER A 545 -24.48 -3.77 0.14
CA SER A 545 -25.80 -3.66 0.79
C SER A 545 -26.45 -4.99 1.15
N ASN A 546 -26.22 -6.09 0.43
CA ASN A 546 -26.97 -7.36 0.62
C ASN A 546 -26.33 -8.38 1.57
N SER A 547 -25.25 -8.06 2.28
CA SER A 547 -24.66 -8.97 3.27
C SER A 547 -25.25 -8.77 4.68
N ILE A 548 -26.58 -8.67 4.80
CA ILE A 548 -27.32 -8.62 6.07
C ILE A 548 -28.12 -9.92 6.23
#